data_AF-A0A7J2RUM8-F1
#
_entry.id   AF-A0A7J2RUM8-F1
#
_cell.length_a   1.000
_cell.length_b   1.000
_cell.length_c   1.000
_cell.angle_alpha   90.00
_cell.angle_beta   90.00
_cell.angle_gamma   90.00
#
_symmetry.space_group_name_H-M   'P 1'
#
loop_
_entity.id
_entity.type
_entity.pdbx_description
1 polymer ?
#
loop_
_entity_poly.entity_id
_entity_poly.type
_entity_poly.pdbx_seq_one_letter_code
_entity_poly.pdbx_strand_id
1 'polypeptide(L)'
;MLIEIILFLFFGTLAGTLTGLVPGIHINLVGVSLVALSASLLSSVDPVYLVVFITAMAITHTFIDFIPSVLLGSPDSDTELSVLPGHELLKKGEGYEAIVLTAYGSLAAIFILLLIAIPSIFAVPKIYQSLLQIIPFILIGVSALLILLEKKKKNAFFVFILTGALGLSVLNLGIKEPLFPMLTGLFGASMLLMSINAKQASQNKRSQNQK
;
A
#
# COMPACT_ATOMS: atom_id res chain seq x y z
N MET A 1 7.06 -31.06 -1.77
CA MET A 1 7.32 -29.72 -2.36
C MET A 1 6.11 -29.12 -3.10
N LEU A 2 5.51 -29.81 -4.09
CA LEU A 2 4.40 -29.24 -4.87
C LEU A 2 3.10 -29.09 -4.06
N ILE A 3 2.80 -30.05 -3.19
CA ILE A 3 1.59 -30.03 -2.35
C ILE A 3 1.63 -28.84 -1.38
N GLU A 4 2.81 -28.57 -0.82
CA GLU A 4 3.09 -27.51 0.13
C GLU A 4 2.96 -26.15 -0.55
N ILE A 5 3.49 -26.00 -1.77
CA ILE A 5 3.27 -24.79 -2.58
C ILE A 5 1.78 -24.55 -2.81
N ILE A 6 1.02 -25.58 -3.19
CA ILE A 6 -0.43 -25.45 -3.41
C ILE A 6 -1.15 -25.09 -2.11
N LEU A 7 -0.77 -25.68 -0.98
CA LEU A 7 -1.34 -25.37 0.33
C LEU A 7 -1.06 -23.92 0.74
N PHE A 8 0.19 -23.46 0.64
CA PHE A 8 0.56 -22.08 0.98
C PHE A 8 -0.07 -21.08 0.01
N LEU A 9 -0.23 -21.43 -1.27
CA LEU A 9 -0.97 -20.63 -2.23
C LEU A 9 -2.44 -20.53 -1.82
N PHE A 10 -3.09 -21.65 -1.50
CA PHE A 10 -4.48 -21.67 -1.04
C PHE A 10 -4.68 -20.83 0.24
N PHE A 11 -3.86 -21.05 1.28
CA PHE A 11 -3.94 -20.26 2.50
C PHE A 11 -3.61 -18.78 2.28
N GLY A 12 -2.68 -18.48 1.36
CA GLY A 12 -2.39 -17.11 0.94
C GLY A 12 -3.62 -16.45 0.33
N THR A 13 -4.31 -17.11 -0.60
CA THR A 13 -5.55 -16.59 -1.19
C THR A 13 -6.66 -16.39 -0.15
N LEU A 14 -6.80 -17.29 0.81
CA LEU A 14 -7.77 -17.16 1.90
C LEU A 14 -7.44 -15.96 2.79
N ALA A 15 -6.18 -15.81 3.20
CA ALA A 15 -5.72 -14.67 3.99
C ALA A 15 -5.88 -13.34 3.22
N GLY A 16 -5.60 -13.33 1.92
CA GLY A 16 -5.79 -12.17 1.05
C GLY A 16 -7.27 -11.78 0.95
N THR A 17 -8.17 -12.77 0.86
CA THR A 17 -9.62 -12.54 0.87
C THR A 17 -10.09 -11.92 2.18
N LEU A 18 -9.66 -12.47 3.31
CA LEU A 18 -10.02 -11.95 4.62
C LEU A 18 -9.48 -10.53 4.83
N THR A 19 -8.22 -10.28 4.50
CA THR A 19 -7.60 -8.97 4.69
C THR A 19 -8.15 -7.92 3.74
N GLY A 20 -8.45 -8.27 2.49
CA GLY A 20 -9.03 -7.34 1.51
C GLY A 20 -10.47 -6.96 1.83
N LEU A 21 -11.26 -7.85 2.43
CA LEU A 21 -12.64 -7.52 2.84
C LEU A 21 -12.70 -6.63 4.09
N VAL A 22 -11.63 -6.57 4.89
CA VAL A 22 -11.59 -5.75 6.10
C VAL A 22 -11.13 -4.33 5.73
N PRO A 23 -12.02 -3.32 5.80
CA PRO A 23 -11.65 -1.95 5.47
C PRO A 23 -10.55 -1.43 6.41
N GLY A 24 -9.58 -0.71 5.85
CA GLY A 24 -8.49 -0.06 6.60
C GLY A 24 -7.30 -0.96 6.93
N ILE A 25 -7.28 -2.22 6.50
CA ILE A 25 -6.07 -3.05 6.51
C ILE A 25 -5.39 -2.91 5.15
N HIS A 26 -4.24 -2.26 5.11
CA HIS A 26 -3.45 -2.14 3.89
C HIS A 26 -2.52 -3.35 3.71
N ILE A 27 -2.42 -3.86 2.48
CA ILE A 27 -1.58 -5.04 2.20
C ILE A 27 -0.12 -4.89 2.63
N ASN A 28 0.44 -3.69 2.51
CA ASN A 28 1.83 -3.41 2.88
C ASN A 28 2.06 -3.66 4.38
N LEU A 29 1.12 -3.30 5.25
CA LEU A 29 1.22 -3.53 6.69
C LEU A 29 1.21 -5.03 7.02
N VAL A 30 0.35 -5.79 6.35
CA VAL A 30 0.24 -7.25 6.55
C VAL A 30 1.50 -7.96 6.07
N GLY A 31 1.95 -7.66 4.85
CA GLY A 31 3.15 -8.27 4.26
C GLY A 31 4.39 -8.00 5.09
N VAL A 32 4.56 -6.77 5.55
CA VAL A 32 5.64 -6.35 6.44
C VAL A 32 5.54 -7.11 7.78
N SER A 33 4.38 -7.16 8.42
CA SER A 33 4.20 -7.93 9.66
C SER A 33 4.59 -9.41 9.50
N LEU A 34 4.21 -10.05 8.39
CA LEU A 34 4.58 -11.44 8.07
C LEU A 34 6.09 -11.61 7.86
N VAL A 35 6.76 -10.66 7.20
CA VAL A 35 8.22 -10.69 7.04
C VAL A 35 8.92 -10.56 8.40
N ALA A 36 8.47 -9.69 9.32
CA ALA A 36 9.05 -9.64 10.67
C ALA A 36 8.83 -10.95 11.44
N LEU A 37 7.65 -11.54 11.33
CA LEU A 37 7.34 -12.82 11.96
C LEU A 37 8.19 -13.96 11.36
N SER A 38 8.57 -13.86 10.09
CA SER A 38 9.45 -14.85 9.44
C SER A 38 10.83 -14.93 10.07
N ALA A 39 11.38 -13.79 10.50
CA ALA A 39 12.68 -13.73 11.16
C ALA A 39 12.68 -14.31 12.58
N SER A 40 11.51 -14.60 13.15
CA SER A 40 11.35 -15.10 14.53
C SER A 40 10.56 -16.40 14.56
N LEU A 41 9.23 -16.30 14.54
CA LEU A 41 8.29 -17.40 14.73
C LEU A 41 8.20 -18.35 13.54
N LEU A 42 8.34 -17.87 12.30
CA LEU A 42 8.30 -18.72 11.10
C LEU A 42 9.70 -19.04 10.54
N SER A 43 10.75 -18.95 11.37
CA SER A 43 12.13 -19.25 10.98
C SER A 43 12.36 -20.71 10.54
N SER A 44 11.45 -21.62 10.94
CA SER A 44 11.45 -23.03 10.54
C SER A 44 10.76 -23.31 9.20
N VAL A 45 10.07 -22.32 8.63
CA VAL A 45 9.36 -22.45 7.35
C VAL A 45 10.31 -22.10 6.22
N ASP A 46 10.29 -22.90 5.15
CA ASP A 46 11.07 -22.62 3.95
C ASP A 46 10.69 -21.23 3.37
N PRO A 47 11.67 -20.34 3.13
CA PRO A 47 11.42 -19.02 2.56
C PRO A 47 10.60 -19.04 1.27
N VAL A 48 10.74 -20.08 0.44
CA VAL A 48 9.98 -20.22 -0.82
C VAL A 48 8.48 -20.31 -0.53
N TYR A 49 8.06 -21.07 0.49
CA TYR A 49 6.65 -21.20 0.84
C TYR A 49 6.07 -19.90 1.40
N LEU A 50 6.87 -19.16 2.18
CA LEU A 50 6.48 -17.83 2.67
C LEU A 50 6.32 -16.83 1.53
N VAL A 51 7.23 -16.82 0.56
CA VAL A 51 7.12 -15.96 -0.63
C VAL A 51 5.84 -16.30 -1.40
N VAL A 52 5.57 -17.59 -1.66
CA VAL A 52 4.34 -18.02 -2.33
C VAL A 52 3.09 -17.53 -1.58
N PHE A 53 3.06 -17.70 -0.26
CA PHE A 53 1.93 -17.25 0.57
C PHE A 53 1.75 -15.73 0.53
N ILE A 54 2.83 -14.95 0.73
CA ILE A 54 2.77 -13.48 0.74
C ILE A 54 2.35 -12.96 -0.64
N THR A 55 2.89 -13.52 -1.72
CA THR A 55 2.53 -13.11 -3.08
C THR A 55 1.08 -13.46 -3.40
N ALA A 56 0.61 -14.68 -3.08
CA ALA A 56 -0.79 -15.07 -3.29
C ALA A 56 -1.76 -14.21 -2.48
N MET A 57 -1.42 -13.93 -1.22
CA MET A 57 -2.17 -13.03 -0.34
C MET A 57 -2.22 -11.62 -0.91
N ALA A 58 -1.08 -11.06 -1.33
CA ALA A 58 -1.01 -9.68 -1.83
C ALA A 58 -1.81 -9.49 -3.11
N ILE A 59 -1.71 -10.41 -4.06
CA ILE A 59 -2.49 -10.35 -5.30
C ILE A 59 -3.99 -10.50 -4.98
N THR A 60 -4.36 -11.42 -4.09
CA THR A 60 -5.78 -11.63 -3.78
C THR A 60 -6.38 -10.43 -3.03
N HIS A 61 -5.62 -9.83 -2.11
CA HIS A 61 -6.02 -8.63 -1.39
C HIS A 61 -6.34 -7.47 -2.33
N THR A 62 -5.46 -7.16 -3.29
CA THR A 62 -5.63 -6.02 -4.22
C THR A 62 -6.78 -6.18 -5.21
N PHE A 63 -7.32 -7.39 -5.37
CA PHE A 63 -8.54 -7.60 -6.16
C PHE A 63 -9.80 -7.37 -5.31
N ILE A 64 -9.69 -7.57 -3.99
CA ILE A 64 -10.84 -7.67 -3.08
C ILE A 64 -11.03 -6.37 -2.29
N ASP A 65 -9.95 -5.66 -1.95
CA ASP A 65 -9.95 -4.38 -1.23
C ASP A 65 -10.78 -3.28 -1.93
N PHE A 66 -10.95 -3.36 -3.24
CA PHE A 66 -11.85 -2.49 -4.00
C PHE A 66 -13.33 -2.66 -3.62
N ILE A 67 -13.75 -3.84 -3.15
CA ILE A 67 -15.14 -4.10 -2.77
C ILE A 67 -15.56 -3.21 -1.59
N PRO A 68 -14.92 -3.28 -0.40
CA PRO A 68 -15.24 -2.38 0.69
C PRO A 68 -14.91 -0.92 0.34
N SER A 69 -13.87 -0.66 -0.44
CA SER A 69 -13.50 0.71 -0.83
C SER A 69 -14.61 1.40 -1.62
N VAL A 70 -15.18 0.74 -2.63
CA VAL A 70 -16.29 1.27 -3.44
C VAL A 70 -17.57 1.34 -2.61
N LEU A 71 -17.96 0.23 -1.97
CA LEU A 71 -19.27 0.09 -1.30
C LEU A 71 -19.39 0.89 0.01
N LEU A 72 -18.31 0.96 0.80
CA LEU A 72 -18.31 1.64 2.09
C LEU A 72 -17.73 3.07 2.02
N GLY A 73 -17.20 3.47 0.85
CA GLY A 73 -16.59 4.79 0.67
C GLY A 73 -15.37 5.02 1.58
N SER A 74 -14.65 3.94 1.91
CA SER A 74 -13.43 3.97 2.71
C SER A 74 -12.23 3.46 1.89
N PRO A 75 -11.87 4.15 0.79
CA PRO A 75 -10.68 3.80 0.02
C PRO A 75 -9.40 3.97 0.84
N ASP A 76 -8.39 3.19 0.52
CA ASP A 76 -7.04 3.44 0.99
C ASP A 76 -6.50 4.75 0.42
N SER A 77 -5.58 5.40 1.13
CA SER A 77 -4.99 6.68 0.71
C SER A 77 -4.34 6.62 -0.68
N ASP A 78 -3.89 5.43 -1.08
CA ASP A 78 -3.22 5.19 -2.36
C ASP A 78 -4.22 4.92 -3.50
N THR A 79 -5.49 4.61 -3.19
CA THR A 79 -6.55 4.26 -4.15
C THR A 79 -7.70 5.25 -4.20
N GLU A 80 -7.71 6.30 -3.35
CA GLU A 80 -8.76 7.34 -3.29
C GLU A 80 -9.19 7.87 -4.67
N LEU A 81 -8.23 8.24 -5.52
CA LEU A 81 -8.50 8.78 -6.86
C LEU A 81 -9.02 7.71 -7.84
N SER A 82 -8.57 6.47 -7.69
CA SER A 82 -8.99 5.33 -8.53
C SER A 82 -10.36 4.79 -8.13
N VAL A 83 -10.75 4.94 -6.87
CA VAL A 83 -12.06 4.52 -6.34
C VAL A 83 -13.14 5.56 -6.58
N LEU A 84 -12.77 6.83 -6.79
CA LEU A 84 -13.70 7.93 -7.04
C LEU A 84 -14.70 7.66 -8.20
N PRO A 85 -14.29 7.16 -9.39
CA PRO A 85 -15.24 6.76 -10.43
C PRO A 85 -16.18 5.62 -10.00
N GLY A 86 -15.66 4.65 -9.25
CA GLY A 86 -16.47 3.55 -8.71
C GLY A 86 -17.50 4.04 -7.70
N HIS A 87 -17.15 5.03 -6.88
CA HIS A 87 -18.08 5.66 -5.96
C HIS A 87 -19.16 6.50 -6.68
N GLU A 88 -18.82 7.15 -7.79
CA GLU A 88 -19.79 7.82 -8.66
C GLU A 88 -20.79 6.83 -9.29
N LEU A 89 -20.33 5.66 -9.72
CA LEU A 89 -21.22 4.57 -10.18
C LEU A 89 -22.10 4.04 -9.05
N LEU A 90 -21.55 3.88 -7.85
CA LEU A 90 -22.34 3.49 -6.68
C LEU A 90 -23.48 4.48 -6.39
N LYS A 91 -23.22 5.79 -6.46
CA LYS A 91 -24.25 6.82 -6.28
C LYS A 91 -25.38 6.72 -7.31
N LYS A 92 -25.09 6.18 -8.50
CA LYS A 92 -26.09 5.92 -9.56
C LYS A 92 -26.83 4.60 -9.39
N GLY A 93 -26.50 3.79 -8.37
CA GLY A 93 -27.05 2.45 -8.16
C GLY A 93 -26.29 1.34 -8.90
N GLU A 94 -25.18 1.66 -9.56
CA GLU A 94 -24.37 0.76 -10.40
C GLU A 94 -23.13 0.21 -9.66
N GLY A 95 -23.21 0.08 -8.33
CA GLY A 95 -22.07 -0.36 -7.50
C GLY A 95 -21.54 -1.75 -7.86
N TYR A 96 -22.41 -2.66 -8.30
CA TYR A 96 -22.00 -3.98 -8.77
C TYR A 96 -21.19 -3.88 -10.07
N GLU A 97 -21.62 -3.04 -11.01
CA GLU A 97 -20.90 -2.82 -12.26
C GLU A 97 -19.53 -2.19 -12.02
N ALA A 98 -19.42 -1.26 -11.07
CA ALA A 98 -18.15 -0.70 -10.64
C ALA A 98 -17.17 -1.80 -10.18
N ILE A 99 -17.62 -2.74 -9.34
CA ILE A 99 -16.79 -3.86 -8.86
C ILE A 99 -16.36 -4.76 -10.02
N VAL A 100 -17.29 -5.09 -10.92
CA VAL A 100 -17.02 -5.95 -12.09
C VAL A 100 -15.99 -5.31 -13.02
N LEU A 101 -16.14 -4.01 -13.31
CA LEU A 101 -15.19 -3.26 -14.14
C LEU A 101 -13.79 -3.21 -13.51
N THR A 102 -13.71 -3.01 -12.19
CA THR A 102 -12.43 -3.05 -11.48
C THR A 102 -11.79 -4.43 -11.54
N ALA A 103 -12.57 -5.51 -11.38
CA ALA A 103 -12.05 -6.87 -11.51
C ALA A 103 -11.51 -7.16 -12.92
N TYR A 104 -12.20 -6.71 -13.97
CA TYR A 104 -11.68 -6.80 -15.34
C TYR A 104 -10.41 -5.97 -15.55
N GLY A 105 -10.35 -4.77 -14.97
CA GLY A 105 -9.15 -3.93 -14.98
C GLY A 105 -7.95 -4.61 -14.33
N SER A 106 -8.15 -5.21 -13.15
CA SER A 106 -7.12 -5.96 -12.44
C SER A 106 -6.66 -7.20 -13.21
N LEU A 107 -7.58 -7.90 -13.89
CA LEU A 107 -7.22 -9.02 -14.77
C LEU A 107 -6.41 -8.56 -15.98
N ALA A 108 -6.82 -7.48 -16.64
CA ALA A 108 -6.08 -6.88 -17.76
C ALA A 108 -4.69 -6.40 -17.33
N ALA A 109 -4.56 -5.85 -16.12
CA ALA A 109 -3.30 -5.41 -15.56
C ALA A 109 -2.27 -6.54 -15.45
N ILE A 110 -2.68 -7.79 -15.20
CA ILE A 110 -1.77 -8.95 -15.18
C ILE A 110 -1.14 -9.16 -16.56
N PHE A 111 -1.94 -9.12 -17.62
CA PHE A 111 -1.42 -9.30 -18.99
C PHE A 111 -0.53 -8.13 -19.42
N ILE A 112 -0.94 -6.90 -19.10
CA ILE A 112 -0.14 -5.70 -19.36
C ILE A 112 1.19 -5.77 -18.59
N LEU A 113 1.15 -6.20 -17.33
CA LEU A 113 2.34 -6.38 -16.50
C LEU A 113 3.28 -7.41 -17.13
N LEU A 114 2.79 -8.57 -17.56
CA LEU A 114 3.61 -9.58 -18.23
C LEU A 114 4.24 -9.03 -19.51
N LEU A 115 3.47 -8.29 -20.30
CA LEU A 115 3.94 -7.66 -21.54
C LEU A 115 5.05 -6.63 -21.29
N ILE A 116 4.98 -5.87 -20.19
CA ILE A 116 5.97 -4.84 -19.83
C ILE A 116 7.17 -5.44 -19.07
N ALA A 117 6.93 -6.42 -18.21
CA ALA A 117 7.95 -7.01 -17.34
C ALA A 117 9.00 -7.79 -18.13
N ILE A 118 8.59 -8.57 -19.13
CA ILE A 118 9.52 -9.40 -19.91
C ILE A 118 10.56 -8.54 -20.65
N PRO A 119 10.20 -7.51 -21.43
CA PRO A 119 11.17 -6.58 -22.02
C PRO A 119 12.01 -5.84 -20.97
N SER A 120 11.37 -5.43 -19.86
CA SER A 120 12.05 -4.70 -18.78
C SER A 120 13.22 -5.48 -18.18
N ILE A 121 13.09 -6.80 -18.02
CA ILE A 121 14.17 -7.67 -17.50
C ILE A 121 15.45 -7.55 -18.34
N PHE A 122 15.32 -7.40 -19.67
CA PHE A 122 16.47 -7.26 -20.57
C PHE A 122 16.93 -5.82 -20.78
N ALA A 123 16.00 -4.86 -20.68
CA ALA A 123 16.28 -3.45 -20.92
C ALA A 123 16.94 -2.79 -19.69
N VAL A 124 16.37 -3.00 -18.50
CA VAL A 124 16.79 -2.32 -17.26
C VAL A 124 18.29 -2.49 -16.97
N PRO A 125 18.90 -3.68 -17.04
CA PRO A 125 20.33 -3.84 -16.75
C PRO A 125 21.24 -3.00 -17.67
N LYS A 126 20.83 -2.79 -18.93
CA LYS A 126 21.60 -2.03 -19.93
C LYS A 126 21.57 -0.53 -19.65
N ILE A 127 20.45 -0.02 -19.17
CA ILE A 127 20.24 1.41 -18.88
C ILE A 127 20.45 1.77 -17.41
N TYR A 128 20.66 0.77 -16.54
CA TYR A 128 20.71 0.96 -15.09
C TYR A 128 21.75 2.00 -14.66
N GLN A 129 22.95 1.96 -15.23
CA GLN A 129 24.02 2.91 -14.90
C GLN A 129 23.66 4.35 -15.30
N SER A 130 23.07 4.54 -16.49
CA SER A 130 22.58 5.85 -16.92
C SER A 130 21.42 6.33 -16.06
N LEU A 131 20.50 5.43 -15.66
CA LEU A 131 19.41 5.75 -14.75
C LEU A 131 19.93 6.21 -13.38
N LEU A 132 20.93 5.54 -12.80
CA LEU A 132 21.51 5.94 -11.51
C LEU A 132 22.07 7.36 -11.54
N GLN A 133 22.64 7.80 -12.65
CA GLN A 133 23.14 9.17 -12.79
C GLN A 133 22.00 10.20 -12.89
N ILE A 134 20.85 9.82 -13.46
CA ILE A 134 19.74 10.73 -13.74
C ILE A 134 18.72 10.77 -12.57
N ILE A 135 18.53 9.66 -11.84
CA ILE A 135 17.56 9.53 -10.74
C ILE A 135 17.64 10.68 -9.72
N PRO A 136 18.84 11.11 -9.23
CA PRO A 136 18.92 12.22 -8.29
C PRO A 136 18.31 13.52 -8.83
N PHE A 137 18.56 13.82 -10.11
CA PHE A 137 18.01 15.02 -10.76
C PHE A 137 16.49 14.90 -10.94
N ILE A 138 15.99 13.71 -11.31
CA ILE A 138 14.55 13.45 -11.39
C ILE A 138 13.89 13.66 -10.02
N LEU A 139 14.45 13.08 -8.96
CA LEU A 139 13.91 13.18 -7.61
C LEU A 139 13.88 14.63 -7.10
N ILE A 140 14.95 15.39 -7.33
CA ILE A 140 14.99 16.82 -6.99
C ILE A 140 13.94 17.59 -7.80
N GLY A 141 13.83 17.33 -9.10
CA GLY A 141 12.87 17.98 -9.99
C GLY A 141 11.41 17.72 -9.58
N VAL A 142 11.07 16.45 -9.34
CA VAL A 142 9.73 16.05 -8.89
C VAL A 142 9.42 16.64 -7.51
N SER A 143 10.37 16.59 -6.57
CA SER A 143 10.18 17.18 -5.23
C SER A 143 9.96 18.69 -5.29
N ALA A 144 10.75 19.39 -6.10
CA ALA A 144 10.58 20.83 -6.32
C ALA A 144 9.22 21.14 -6.95
N LEU A 145 8.80 20.36 -7.96
CA LEU A 145 7.49 20.51 -8.60
C LEU A 145 6.36 20.32 -7.60
N LEU A 146 6.38 19.27 -6.77
CA LEU A 146 5.37 19.01 -5.75
C LEU A 146 5.28 20.16 -4.74
N ILE A 147 6.42 20.69 -4.28
CA ILE A 147 6.45 21.83 -3.33
C ILE A 147 5.91 23.10 -3.97
N LEU A 148 6.20 23.34 -5.26
CA LEU A 148 5.73 24.51 -5.99
C LEU A 148 4.22 24.48 -6.29
N LEU A 149 3.67 23.28 -6.50
CA LEU A 149 2.25 23.06 -6.77
C LEU A 149 1.39 23.21 -5.51
N GLU A 150 1.97 23.00 -4.34
CA GLU A 150 1.25 23.03 -3.07
C GLU A 150 0.82 24.47 -2.67
N LYS A 151 -0.39 24.61 -2.12
CA LYS A 151 -0.93 25.91 -1.71
C LYS A 151 -0.12 26.51 -0.57
N LYS A 152 0.34 25.68 0.37
CA LYS A 152 1.14 26.06 1.55
C LYS A 152 2.61 25.68 1.36
N LYS A 153 3.28 26.32 0.40
CA LYS A 153 4.69 26.05 0.01
C LYS A 153 5.67 25.94 1.19
N LYS A 154 5.55 26.84 2.18
CA LYS A 154 6.42 26.82 3.38
C LYS A 154 6.24 25.54 4.21
N ASN A 155 5.01 25.09 4.40
CA ASN A 155 4.72 23.87 5.14
C ASN A 155 5.17 22.64 4.36
N ALA A 156 4.94 22.62 3.04
CA ALA A 156 5.39 21.53 2.18
C ALA A 156 6.92 21.37 2.21
N PHE A 157 7.64 22.48 2.09
CA PHE A 157 9.10 22.50 2.18
C PHE A 157 9.60 22.05 3.56
N PHE A 158 8.94 22.51 4.64
CA PHE A 158 9.28 22.08 6.00
C PHE A 158 9.10 20.57 6.20
N VAL A 159 7.95 20.03 5.76
CA VAL A 159 7.69 18.58 5.82
C VAL A 159 8.72 17.81 5.01
N PHE A 160 9.04 18.27 3.79
CA PHE A 160 10.06 17.65 2.94
C PHE A 160 11.42 17.52 3.62
N ILE A 161 11.90 18.62 4.24
CA ILE A 161 13.15 18.60 5.01
C ILE A 161 13.06 17.61 6.17
N LEU A 162 11.96 17.63 6.91
CA LEU A 162 11.79 16.81 8.10
C LEU A 162 11.74 15.31 7.76
N THR A 163 11.04 14.94 6.69
CA THR A 163 11.02 13.56 6.17
C THR A 163 12.37 13.14 5.58
N GLY A 164 13.08 14.06 4.91
CA GLY A 164 14.43 13.80 4.40
C GLY A 164 15.45 13.57 5.51
N ALA A 165 15.40 14.38 6.57
CA ALA A 165 16.23 14.23 7.75
C ALA A 165 15.93 12.93 8.51
N LEU A 166 14.65 12.55 8.62
CA LEU A 166 14.24 11.26 9.17
C LEU A 166 14.84 10.10 8.35
N GLY A 167 14.67 10.13 7.02
CA GLY A 167 15.20 9.09 6.13
C GLY A 167 16.72 8.93 6.24
N LEU A 168 17.47 10.05 6.22
CA LEU A 168 18.91 10.04 6.42
C LEU A 168 19.30 9.48 7.80
N SER A 169 18.58 9.86 8.85
CA SER A 169 18.85 9.36 10.20
C SER A 169 18.64 7.86 10.29
N VAL A 170 17.52 7.36 9.73
CA VAL A 170 17.15 5.94 9.78
C VAL A 170 18.10 5.08 8.96
N LEU A 171 18.50 5.52 7.76
CA LEU A 171 19.44 4.78 6.91
C LEU A 171 20.85 4.69 7.52
N ASN A 172 21.22 5.62 8.40
CA ASN A 172 22.53 5.64 9.06
C ASN A 172 22.57 4.89 10.41
N LEU A 173 21.47 4.26 10.86
CA LEU A 173 21.41 3.55 12.14
C LEU A 173 22.21 2.23 12.19
N GLY A 174 22.67 1.71 11.04
CA GLY A 174 23.44 0.46 10.97
C GLY A 174 22.63 -0.81 11.31
N ILE A 175 21.30 -0.73 11.33
CA ILE A 175 20.39 -1.84 11.58
C ILE A 175 20.08 -2.55 10.25
N LYS A 176 19.88 -3.88 10.27
CA LYS A 176 19.40 -4.62 9.08
C LYS A 176 17.95 -4.20 8.79
N GLU A 177 17.70 -3.72 7.57
CA GLU A 177 16.37 -3.26 7.10
C GLU A 177 15.73 -2.15 7.96
N PRO A 178 16.37 -0.96 8.09
CA PRO A 178 15.91 0.08 9.01
C PRO A 178 14.61 0.76 8.56
N LEU A 179 14.24 0.62 7.28
CA LEU A 179 12.99 1.14 6.72
C LEU A 179 11.77 0.39 7.27
N PHE A 180 11.94 -0.87 7.67
CA PHE A 180 10.85 -1.71 8.12
C PHE A 180 10.19 -1.21 9.42
N PRO A 181 10.93 -0.99 10.54
CA PRO A 181 10.34 -0.42 11.76
C PRO A 181 9.85 1.02 11.56
N MET A 182 10.52 1.80 10.70
CA MET A 182 10.15 3.17 10.43
C MET A 182 8.77 3.25 9.74
N LEU A 183 8.58 2.53 8.63
CA LEU A 183 7.34 2.59 7.85
C LEU A 183 6.17 2.00 8.65
N THR A 184 6.35 0.86 9.32
CA THR A 184 5.31 0.28 10.19
C THR A 184 4.90 1.23 11.31
N GLY A 185 5.87 1.86 11.98
CA GLY A 185 5.61 2.83 13.03
C GLY A 185 4.85 4.05 12.51
N LEU A 186 5.25 4.62 11.37
CA LEU A 186 4.58 5.79 10.80
C LEU A 186 3.16 5.48 10.32
N PHE A 187 2.94 4.38 9.61
CA PHE A 187 1.60 3.98 9.15
C PHE A 187 0.69 3.58 10.32
N GLY A 188 1.20 2.84 11.30
CA GLY A 188 0.42 2.44 12.48
C GLY A 188 0.08 3.63 13.38
N ALA A 189 1.05 4.49 13.67
CA ALA A 189 0.84 5.64 14.55
C ALA A 189 -0.12 6.67 13.95
N SER A 190 -0.06 6.92 12.63
CA SER A 190 -0.99 7.86 11.98
C SER A 190 -2.44 7.38 12.08
N MET A 191 -2.69 6.09 11.86
CA MET A 191 -4.02 5.49 11.99
C MET A 191 -4.53 5.55 13.44
N LEU A 192 -3.68 5.28 14.42
CA LEU A 192 -4.04 5.39 15.85
C LEU A 192 -4.37 6.83 16.24
N LEU A 193 -3.53 7.79 15.83
CA LEU A 193 -3.75 9.22 16.10
C LEU A 193 -5.06 9.71 15.46
N MET A 194 -5.33 9.30 14.23
CA MET A 194 -6.56 9.65 13.51
C MET A 194 -7.80 9.05 14.19
N SER A 195 -7.72 7.80 14.66
CA SER A 195 -8.78 7.13 15.42
C SER A 195 -9.10 7.83 16.74
N ILE A 196 -8.08 8.26 17.49
CA ILE A 196 -8.26 9.03 18.73
C ILE A 196 -8.98 10.35 18.44
N ASN A 197 -8.54 11.09 17.42
CA ASN A 197 -9.14 12.37 17.04
C ASN A 197 -10.59 12.20 16.55
N ALA A 198 -10.88 11.16 15.76
CA ALA A 198 -12.24 10.84 15.30
C ALA A 198 -13.17 10.50 16.47
N LYS A 199 -12.68 9.74 17.46
CA LYS A 199 -13.43 9.41 18.68
C LYS A 199 -13.76 10.68 19.48
N GLN A 200 -12.82 11.59 19.64
CA GLN A 200 -13.04 12.88 20.32
C GLN A 200 -14.05 13.77 19.58
N ALA A 201 -13.96 13.85 18.24
CA ALA A 201 -14.92 14.62 17.43
C ALA A 201 -16.35 14.04 17.52
N SER A 202 -16.50 12.72 17.55
CA SER A 202 -17.80 12.05 17.69
C SER A 202 -18.43 12.25 19.09
N GLN A 203 -17.62 12.27 20.15
CA GLN A 203 -18.07 12.52 21.52
C GLN A 203 -18.51 13.97 21.71
N ASN A 204 -17.76 14.95 21.16
CA ASN A 204 -18.14 16.35 21.23
C ASN A 204 -19.47 16.67 20.51
N LYS A 205 -19.76 16.01 19.38
CA LYS A 205 -21.06 16.15 18.69
C LYS A 205 -22.23 15.57 19.50
N ARG A 206 -22.04 14.45 20.21
CA ARG A 206 -23.08 13.88 21.09
C ARG A 206 -23.39 14.76 22.30
N SER A 207 -22.37 15.41 22.88
CA SER A 207 -22.53 16.34 24.01
C SER A 207 -23.21 17.67 23.63
N GLN A 208 -23.13 18.08 22.36
CA GLN A 208 -23.82 19.28 21.85
C GLN A 208 -25.28 19.02 21.46
N ASN A 209 -25.62 17.83 20.97
CA ASN A 209 -27.01 17.46 20.63
C ASN A 209 -27.87 17.05 21.83
N GLN A 210 -27.30 17.00 23.04
CA GLN A 210 -28.01 16.74 24.30
C GLN A 210 -28.23 18.00 25.15
N LYS A 211 -27.96 19.19 24.60
CA LYS A 211 -28.28 20.50 25.16
C LYS A 211 -29.29 21.20 24.28
#